data_AF-A0A6F8ZFR3-F1
#
_entry.id   AF-A0A6F8ZFR3-F1
#
_cell.length_a   1.000
_cell.length_b   1.000
_cell.length_c   1.000
_cell.angle_alpha   90.00
_cell.angle_beta   90.00
_cell.angle_gamma   90.00
#
_symmetry.space_group_name_H-M   'P 1'
#
loop_
_entity.id
_entity.type
_entity.pdbx_description
1 polymer ?
#
loop_
_entity_poly.entity_id
_entity_poly.type
_entity_poly.pdbx_seq_one_letter_code
_entity_poly.pdbx_strand_id
1 'polypeptide(L)'
;MATLTILVAAAPEHSEHGRFAFELARAARGRGHRVRIFGIADGVWHARAVPGEGPERPSLTEELAAWLAADGAAELAVCSHSGEERGLDGMQLIPGVVRSSTSQFGSMVAEADRCVCLVP
;
A
#
# COMPACT_ATOMS: atom_id res chain seq x y z
N MET A 1 14.43 11.91 -11.57
CA MET A 1 13.75 11.16 -10.49
C MET A 1 12.37 11.77 -10.33
N ALA A 2 11.30 10.98 -10.48
CA ALA A 2 9.91 11.42 -10.37
C ALA A 2 9.22 10.68 -9.21
N THR A 3 8.08 11.18 -8.75
CA THR A 3 7.28 10.61 -7.67
C THR A 3 5.94 10.09 -8.19
N LEU A 4 5.71 8.79 -7.98
CA LEU A 4 4.43 8.13 -8.24
C LEU A 4 3.68 7.93 -6.93
N THR A 5 2.46 8.45 -6.84
CA THR A 5 1.52 8.14 -5.76
C THR A 5 0.44 7.19 -6.29
N ILE A 6 0.13 6.14 -5.53
CA ILE A 6 -0.89 5.15 -5.90
C ILE A 6 -1.94 5.10 -4.80
N LEU A 7 -3.21 5.29 -5.15
CA LEU A 7 -4.33 5.04 -4.26
C LEU A 7 -4.95 3.68 -4.57
N VAL A 8 -5.16 2.87 -3.52
CA VAL A 8 -5.81 1.56 -3.63
C VAL A 8 -6.99 1.51 -2.68
N ALA A 9 -8.19 1.26 -3.23
CA ALA A 9 -9.43 1.22 -2.44
C ALA A 9 -9.99 -0.20 -2.20
N ALA A 10 -9.56 -1.19 -3.00
CA ALA A 10 -10.00 -2.58 -2.87
C ALA A 10 -9.15 -3.37 -1.87
N ALA A 11 -9.72 -4.39 -1.22
CA ALA A 11 -9.00 -5.32 -0.36
C ALA A 11 -7.93 -6.13 -1.13
N PRO A 12 -6.88 -6.64 -0.46
CA PRO A 12 -5.99 -7.61 -1.07
C PRO A 12 -6.77 -8.87 -1.49
N GLU A 13 -6.38 -9.48 -2.60
CA GLU A 13 -6.97 -10.72 -3.16
C GLU A 13 -8.46 -10.66 -3.57
N HIS A 14 -9.15 -9.53 -3.36
CA HIS A 14 -10.54 -9.36 -3.80
C HIS A 14 -10.65 -8.93 -5.27
N SER A 15 -9.63 -8.25 -5.78
CA SER A 15 -9.49 -7.89 -7.19
C SER A 15 -8.01 -7.79 -7.58
N GLU A 16 -7.74 -7.64 -8.87
CA GLU A 16 -6.36 -7.43 -9.36
C GLU A 16 -5.77 -6.07 -8.96
N HIS A 17 -6.54 -5.16 -8.36
CA HIS A 17 -6.09 -3.81 -8.03
C HIS A 17 -4.88 -3.81 -7.07
N GLY A 18 -4.92 -4.63 -6.03
CA GLY A 18 -3.82 -4.73 -5.07
C GLY A 18 -2.53 -5.23 -5.72
N ARG A 19 -2.63 -6.31 -6.50
CA ARG A 19 -1.50 -6.89 -7.22
C ARG A 19 -0.94 -5.92 -8.26
N PHE A 20 -1.81 -5.29 -9.05
CA PHE A 20 -1.41 -4.29 -10.04
C PHE A 20 -0.71 -3.08 -9.40
N ALA A 21 -1.24 -2.55 -8.28
CA ALA A 21 -0.60 -1.46 -7.55
C ALA A 21 0.83 -1.82 -7.12
N PHE A 22 1.00 -3.02 -6.58
CA PHE A 22 2.30 -3.50 -6.10
C PHE A 22 3.30 -3.67 -7.24
N GLU A 23 2.91 -4.32 -8.34
CA GLU A 23 3.80 -4.51 -9.49
C GLU A 23 4.15 -3.18 -10.17
N LEU A 24 3.19 -2.26 -10.29
CA LEU A 24 3.44 -0.91 -10.79
C LEU A 24 4.44 -0.16 -9.88
N ALA A 25 4.27 -0.27 -8.57
CA ALA A 25 5.17 0.32 -7.59
C ALA A 25 6.60 -0.23 -7.70
N ARG A 26 6.75 -1.56 -7.76
CA ARG A 26 8.05 -2.23 -7.95
C ARG A 26 8.71 -1.83 -9.27
N ALA A 27 7.96 -1.79 -10.36
CA ALA A 27 8.48 -1.38 -11.66
C ALA A 27 8.96 0.08 -11.65
N ALA A 28 8.21 0.98 -11.03
CA ALA A 28 8.59 2.38 -10.88
C ALA A 28 9.85 2.54 -9.99
N ARG A 29 9.92 1.82 -8.87
CA ARG A 29 11.13 1.78 -8.02
C ARG A 29 12.35 1.25 -8.77
N GLY A 30 12.19 0.18 -9.56
CA GLY A 30 13.24 -0.39 -10.41
C GLY A 30 13.78 0.58 -11.48
N ARG A 31 13.02 1.65 -11.79
CA ARG A 31 13.44 2.75 -12.68
C ARG A 31 13.98 3.98 -11.94
N GLY A 32 14.18 3.87 -10.62
CA GLY A 32 14.72 4.97 -9.80
C GLY A 32 13.71 6.08 -9.47
N HIS A 33 12.41 5.79 -9.51
CA HIS A 33 11.36 6.71 -9.07
C HIS A 33 11.08 6.55 -7.57
N ARG A 34 10.55 7.58 -6.91
CA ARG A 34 9.97 7.47 -5.57
C ARG A 34 8.54 6.95 -5.69
N VAL A 35 8.14 6.05 -4.79
CA VAL A 35 6.77 5.51 -4.80
C VAL A 35 6.13 5.61 -3.44
N ARG A 36 4.87 6.05 -3.42
CA ARG A 36 4.03 6.14 -2.24
C ARG A 36 2.70 5.46 -2.51
N ILE A 37 2.27 4.58 -1.63
CA ILE A 37 0.99 3.87 -1.74
C ILE A 37 0.09 4.34 -0.59
N PHE A 38 -1.17 4.64 -0.90
CA PHE A 38 -2.19 5.03 0.08
C PHE A 38 -3.39 4.08 0.00
N GLY A 39 -3.62 3.31 1.06
CA GLY A 39 -4.79 2.45 1.22
C GLY A 39 -5.95 3.21 1.86
N ILE A 40 -7.13 3.16 1.24
CA ILE A 40 -8.39 3.72 1.78
C ILE A 40 -9.53 2.73 1.60
N ALA A 41 -10.65 2.90 2.30
CA ALA A 41 -11.76 1.95 2.28
C ALA A 41 -11.24 0.53 2.58
N ASP A 42 -11.50 -0.46 1.73
CA ASP A 42 -11.01 -1.82 1.94
C ASP A 42 -9.52 -1.99 1.60
N GLY A 43 -8.92 -1.01 0.93
CA GLY A 43 -7.48 -0.95 0.66
C GLY A 43 -6.62 -0.95 1.92
N VAL A 44 -7.16 -0.55 3.07
CA VAL A 44 -6.45 -0.58 4.36
C VAL A 44 -6.02 -1.99 4.74
N TRP A 45 -6.70 -3.04 4.26
CA TRP A 45 -6.35 -4.43 4.55
C TRP A 45 -4.97 -4.85 4.00
N HIS A 46 -4.40 -4.09 3.04
CA HIS A 46 -3.01 -4.30 2.59
C HIS A 46 -1.97 -4.04 3.70
N ALA A 47 -2.34 -3.31 4.76
CA ALA A 47 -1.45 -3.06 5.89
C ALA A 47 -1.37 -4.24 6.89
N ARG A 48 -2.33 -5.17 6.86
CA ARG A 48 -2.40 -6.26 7.83
C ARG A 48 -1.38 -7.33 7.47
N ALA A 49 -0.53 -7.69 8.43
CA ALA A 49 0.37 -8.83 8.28
C ALA A 49 -0.47 -10.13 8.34
N VAL A 50 -0.64 -10.80 7.20
CA VAL A 50 -1.37 -12.07 7.09
C VAL A 50 -0.45 -13.09 6.43
N PRO A 51 -0.10 -14.19 7.11
CA PRO A 51 0.73 -15.21 6.51
C PRO A 51 0.00 -15.93 5.37
N GLY A 52 0.73 -16.31 4.33
CA GLY A 52 0.27 -17.15 3.23
C GLY A 52 0.23 -18.63 3.61
N GLU A 53 0.11 -19.50 2.61
CA GLU A 53 0.08 -20.96 2.80
C GLU A 53 1.48 -21.56 3.01
N GLY A 54 2.52 -20.73 3.01
CA GLY A 54 3.92 -21.12 3.16
C GLY A 54 4.84 -20.38 2.17
N PRO A 55 6.15 -20.67 2.18
CA PRO A 55 7.13 -19.94 1.37
C PRO A 55 6.93 -20.09 -0.15
N GLU A 56 6.27 -21.16 -0.61
CA GLU A 56 5.94 -21.35 -2.03
C GLU A 56 4.69 -20.59 -2.48
N ARG A 57 3.87 -20.12 -1.53
CA ARG A 57 2.60 -19.44 -1.76
C ARG A 57 2.39 -18.32 -0.75
N PRO A 58 3.24 -17.27 -0.81
CA PRO A 58 3.08 -16.12 0.05
C PRO A 58 1.78 -15.39 -0.28
N SER A 59 1.22 -14.71 0.72
CA SER A 59 0.12 -13.76 0.48
C SER A 59 0.67 -12.47 -0.18
N LEU A 60 -0.19 -11.69 -0.85
CA LEU A 60 0.21 -10.36 -1.34
C LEU A 60 0.76 -9.46 -0.21
N THR A 61 0.20 -9.55 1.01
CA THR A 61 0.66 -8.71 2.13
C THR A 61 2.00 -9.17 2.69
N GLU A 62 2.35 -10.46 2.61
CA GLU A 62 3.72 -10.94 2.89
C GLU A 62 4.73 -10.44 1.88
N GLU A 63 4.39 -10.51 0.58
CA GLU A 63 5.27 -9.99 -0.47
C GLU A 63 5.49 -8.48 -0.34
N LEU A 64 4.42 -7.74 -0.01
CA LEU A 64 4.47 -6.31 0.25
C LEU A 64 5.35 -6.00 1.47
N ALA A 65 5.23 -6.78 2.54
CA ALA A 65 6.06 -6.65 3.73
C ALA A 65 7.55 -6.87 3.44
N ALA A 66 7.87 -7.95 2.70
CA ALA A 66 9.24 -8.24 2.30
C ALA A 66 9.83 -7.13 1.43
N TRP A 67 9.04 -6.59 0.50
CA TRP A 67 9.48 -5.49 -0.35
C TRP A 67 9.68 -4.19 0.44
N LEU A 68 8.75 -3.79 1.30
CA LEU A 68 8.90 -2.59 2.14
C LEU A 68 10.12 -2.67 3.07
N ALA A 69 10.40 -3.85 3.62
CA ALA A 69 11.57 -4.07 4.46
C ALA A 69 12.89 -3.96 3.68
N ALA A 70 12.90 -4.37 2.41
CA ALA A 70 14.07 -4.31 1.55
C ALA A 70 14.27 -2.93 0.87
N ASP A 71 13.17 -2.21 0.61
CA ASP A 71 13.15 -0.96 -0.14
C ASP A 71 12.83 0.23 0.77
N GLY A 72 13.86 0.78 1.40
CA GLY A 72 13.74 1.91 2.33
C GLY A 72 13.23 3.23 1.75
N ALA A 73 12.86 3.29 0.46
CA ALA A 73 12.26 4.48 -0.15
C ALA A 73 10.84 4.25 -0.70
N ALA A 74 10.27 3.05 -0.48
CA ALA A 74 8.86 2.78 -0.71
C ALA A 74 8.07 3.09 0.57
N GLU A 75 6.95 3.78 0.43
CA GLU A 75 6.06 4.11 1.55
C GLU A 75 4.69 3.47 1.35
N LEU A 76 4.17 2.80 2.37
CA LEU A 76 2.77 2.43 2.46
C LEU A 76 2.10 3.15 3.63
N ALA A 77 1.09 3.95 3.31
CA ALA A 77 0.24 4.60 4.28
C ALA A 77 -1.21 4.09 4.17
N VAL A 78 -1.94 4.08 5.27
CA VAL A 78 -3.37 3.71 5.29
C VAL A 78 -4.20 4.75 6.02
N CYS A 79 -5.41 5.00 5.52
CA CYS A 79 -6.38 5.89 6.14
C CYS A 79 -6.77 5.37 7.53
N SER A 80 -6.45 6.14 8.58
CA SER A 80 -6.78 5.80 9.97
C SER A 80 -8.27 5.58 10.16
N HIS A 81 -9.10 6.49 9.63
CA HIS A 81 -10.56 6.40 9.77
C HIS A 81 -11.13 5.12 9.15
N SER A 82 -10.74 4.79 7.91
CA SER A 82 -11.17 3.53 7.27
C SER A 82 -10.63 2.30 7.99
N GLY A 83 -9.43 2.39 8.57
CA GLY A 83 -8.81 1.35 9.39
C GLY A 83 -9.56 1.09 10.70
N GLU A 84 -9.93 2.16 11.40
CA GLU A 84 -10.72 2.14 12.64
C GLU A 84 -12.10 1.50 12.41
N GLU A 85 -12.83 1.94 11.38
CA GLU A 85 -14.14 1.37 11.01
C GLU A 85 -14.08 -0.14 10.70
N ARG A 86 -12.92 -0.63 10.25
CA ARG A 86 -12.67 -2.04 9.91
C ARG A 86 -11.98 -2.83 11.02
N GLY A 87 -11.68 -2.20 12.15
CA GLY A 87 -11.08 -2.86 13.31
C GLY A 87 -9.58 -3.16 13.17
N LEU A 88 -8.82 -2.41 12.35
CA LEU A 88 -7.37 -2.60 12.21
C LEU A 88 -6.58 -2.25 13.48
N ASP A 89 -7.16 -1.52 14.43
CA ASP A 89 -6.47 -1.03 15.63
C ASP A 89 -6.00 -2.14 16.57
N GLY A 90 -6.70 -3.28 16.56
CA GLY A 90 -6.31 -4.46 17.33
C GLY A 90 -5.40 -5.42 16.57
N MET A 91 -4.98 -5.09 15.35
CA MET A 91 -4.29 -6.03 14.46
C MET A 91 -2.81 -5.71 14.29
N GLN A 92 -2.02 -6.75 14.08
CA GLN A 92 -0.62 -6.61 13.69
C GLN A 92 -0.52 -6.09 12.25
N LEU A 93 0.09 -4.92 12.11
CA LEU A 93 0.40 -4.34 10.81
C LEU A 93 1.79 -4.76 10.34
N ILE A 94 2.00 -4.69 9.02
CA ILE A 94 3.31 -4.81 8.41
C ILE A 94 4.24 -3.71 8.98
N PRO A 95 5.46 -4.05 9.44
CA PRO A 95 6.43 -3.05 9.90
C PRO A 95 6.71 -1.98 8.85
N GLY A 96 6.74 -0.71 9.27
CA GLY A 96 6.98 0.43 8.38
C GLY A 96 5.71 1.02 7.73
N VAL A 97 4.55 0.36 7.87
CA VAL A 97 3.28 0.95 7.43
C VAL A 97 2.87 2.08 8.37
N VAL A 98 2.46 3.21 7.78
CA VAL A 98 2.08 4.41 8.51
C VAL A 98 0.56 4.61 8.47
N ARG A 99 -0.04 4.86 9.64
CA ARG A 99 -1.42 5.35 9.71
C ARG A 99 -1.46 6.84 9.36
N SER A 100 -2.38 7.22 8.49
CA SER A 100 -2.40 8.54 7.87
C SER A 100 -3.84 9.00 7.59
N SER A 101 -4.01 10.22 7.09
CA SER A 101 -5.32 10.82 6.83
C SER A 101 -5.53 11.11 5.34
N THR A 102 -6.78 11.34 4.94
CA THR A 102 -7.12 11.81 3.59
C THR A 102 -6.48 13.17 3.28
N SER A 103 -6.30 14.04 4.27
CA SER A 103 -5.55 15.30 4.12
C SER A 103 -4.08 15.06 3.79
N GLN A 104 -3.45 14.09 4.45
CA GLN A 104 -2.08 13.68 4.14
C GLN A 104 -1.99 13.04 2.74
N PHE A 105 -2.98 12.25 2.33
CA PHE A 105 -3.07 11.80 0.94
C PHE A 105 -3.15 13.00 -0.04
N GLY A 106 -3.91 14.05 0.31
CA GLY A 106 -3.93 15.30 -0.46
C GLY A 106 -2.54 15.91 -0.63
N SER A 107 -1.72 15.94 0.43
CA SER A 107 -0.32 16.36 0.35
C SER A 107 0.52 15.42 -0.53
N MET A 108 0.35 14.11 -0.41
CA MET A 108 1.02 13.13 -1.28
C MET A 108 0.68 13.33 -2.75
N VAL A 109 -0.55 13.71 -3.08
CA VAL A 109 -0.97 14.01 -4.45
C VAL A 109 -0.37 15.33 -4.93
N ALA A 110 -0.36 16.37 -4.10
CA ALA A 110 0.22 17.67 -4.45
C ALA A 110 1.72 17.61 -4.76
N GLU A 111 2.44 16.68 -4.12
CA GLU A 111 3.87 16.44 -4.34
C GLU A 111 4.16 15.39 -5.42
N ALA A 112 3.14 14.72 -5.96
CA ALA A 112 3.34 13.67 -6.96
C ALA A 112 3.50 14.25 -8.36
N ASP A 113 4.41 13.68 -9.15
CA ASP A 113 4.42 13.93 -10.58
C ASP A 113 3.25 13.23 -11.26
N ARG A 114 2.88 12.04 -10.78
CA ARG A 114 1.73 11.26 -11.27
C ARG A 114 1.01 10.57 -10.12
N CYS A 115 -0.32 10.54 -10.20
CA CYS A 115 -1.18 9.79 -9.28
C CYS A 115 -1.99 8.77 -10.07
N VAL A 116 -2.02 7.52 -9.60
CA VAL A 116 -2.86 6.44 -10.15
C VAL A 116 -3.86 6.03 -9.07
N CYS A 117 -5.15 6.06 -9.40
CA CYS A 117 -6.21 5.67 -8.48
C CYS A 117 -6.85 4.38 -8.94
N LEU A 118 -6.80 3.35 -8.10
CA LEU A 118 -7.45 2.07 -8.31
C LEU A 118 -8.66 1.98 -7.39
N VAL A 119 -9.80 2.41 -7.93
CA VAL A 119 -11.11 2.38 -7.27
C VAL A 119 -11.98 1.30 -7.92
N PRO A 120 -12.83 0.59 -7.16
CA PRO A 120 -13.81 -0.35 -7.72
C PRO A 120 -14.79 0.30 -8.68
#